data_AF-A0AAD8ZI73-F1
#
_entry.id   AF-A0AAD8ZI73-F1
#
_cell.length_a   1.000
_cell.length_b   1.000
_cell.length_c   1.000
_cell.angle_alpha   90.00
_cell.angle_beta   90.00
_cell.angle_gamma   90.00
#
_symmetry.space_group_name_H-M   'P 1'
#
loop_
_entity.id
_entity.type
_entity.pdbx_description
1 polymer ?
#
loop_
_entity_poly.entity_id
_entity_poly.type
_entity_poly.pdbx_seq_one_letter_code
_entity_poly.pdbx_strand_id
1 'polypeptide(L)'
;MKSSVALLLLLSCSPCKMEVQSDGHESRENQSSLQVQQEDGEKRKSKRDTEEQITDKGASDGTTSILQSCQSSVVTFLLTQMSSMEERLRTSEKQLEELQKKSNGAVAFSAALLGSGVNENTGPFNTKVTLKYRHVITNIGNAYNPDTGIFTAPVKGVYKFEIFAYAEGSDSYPVTVSIIKNAQEVFMIHGHQRAHAVNASNGASLLMEAGDVVYVQLWENRIIMDNAHCHSTFSGHLLFRIEKRITPGGREEKKIKMKAFVVLLVLICCPPCMTEEDDLEVITALLIQMKSELQNTKAQVTTMEAKLRDSEKHVEEMKKENKALSMELKDLKVRSSTTEANVEETKKVDKVLAKELGDLKVRTSTTEANIEQLKIQKQGMKVSFSAALMGSGNINYIGPSSTKMTLAFRHVFTNTGNAYNPSTGIFRAPVRGVYLFLLYVYAPANVHQPLTAALMKNGQQVLVAHGHLSVTFTVNASNGVSLLLEVGDTVYVQLWVNRIIFDNVNCHTTFSGHLLFTV
;
A
#
# COMPACT_ATOMS: atom_id res chain seq x y z
N MET A 1 53.97 7.05 1.35
CA MET A 1 54.90 6.76 2.47
C MET A 1 55.06 5.26 2.59
N LYS A 2 56.30 4.72 2.58
CA LYS A 2 56.66 3.34 3.01
C LYS A 2 55.99 2.18 2.21
N SER A 3 56.55 0.99 2.07
CA SER A 3 57.95 0.53 2.10
C SER A 3 58.01 -0.80 1.31
N SER A 4 59.21 -1.25 0.93
CA SER A 4 59.45 -2.59 0.37
C SER A 4 59.00 -3.71 1.32
N VAL A 5 58.70 -4.90 0.76
CA VAL A 5 59.35 -6.20 1.05
C VAL A 5 58.67 -7.32 0.23
N ALA A 6 59.43 -8.31 -0.22
CA ALA A 6 58.93 -9.53 -0.88
C ALA A 6 58.74 -10.66 0.14
N LEU A 7 58.11 -11.80 -0.21
CA LEU A 7 58.72 -13.14 -0.01
C LEU A 7 57.92 -14.32 -0.62
N LEU A 8 58.69 -15.30 -1.12
CA LEU A 8 58.45 -16.74 -1.33
C LEU A 8 57.20 -17.33 -2.04
N LEU A 9 57.52 -18.40 -2.77
CA LEU A 9 56.66 -19.50 -3.20
C LEU A 9 56.35 -20.45 -2.02
N LEU A 10 55.27 -21.24 -2.08
CA LEU A 10 55.37 -22.69 -2.37
C LEU A 10 54.02 -23.44 -2.43
N LEU A 11 54.09 -24.64 -2.99
CA LEU A 11 53.03 -25.63 -3.24
C LEU A 11 52.50 -26.29 -1.95
N SER A 12 51.27 -26.83 -1.97
CA SER A 12 51.03 -28.28 -1.73
C SER A 12 49.57 -28.77 -1.80
N CYS A 13 49.41 -29.96 -2.39
CA CYS A 13 48.56 -31.11 -2.03
C CYS A 13 47.07 -30.98 -1.62
N SER A 14 46.18 -31.28 -2.57
CA SER A 14 45.30 -32.49 -2.56
C SER A 14 44.21 -32.61 -1.43
N PRO A 15 43.46 -33.73 -1.24
CA PRO A 15 41.99 -33.64 -1.43
C PRO A 15 41.10 -34.41 -0.40
N CYS A 16 39.81 -34.53 -0.75
CA CYS A 16 38.85 -35.58 -0.36
C CYS A 16 38.07 -35.52 0.98
N LYS A 17 36.80 -35.97 0.83
CA LYS A 17 35.72 -36.37 1.77
C LYS A 17 34.54 -35.38 1.83
N MET A 18 33.28 -35.74 1.57
CA MET A 18 32.46 -36.97 1.79
C MET A 18 32.07 -37.26 3.25
N GLU A 19 30.89 -37.89 3.37
CA GLU A 19 30.20 -38.37 4.57
C GLU A 19 29.49 -37.27 5.41
N VAL A 20 28.35 -37.49 6.09
CA VAL A 20 27.04 -38.17 5.80
C VAL A 20 26.26 -38.23 7.13
N GLN A 21 24.91 -38.24 7.09
CA GLN A 21 23.97 -38.43 8.24
C GLN A 21 23.94 -37.27 9.27
N SER A 22 22.77 -36.70 9.61
CA SER A 22 21.66 -37.15 10.50
C SER A 22 21.97 -36.85 11.98
N ASP A 23 21.04 -36.50 12.88
CA ASP A 23 19.57 -36.28 12.85
C ASP A 23 19.30 -34.87 13.48
N GLY A 24 18.13 -34.23 13.54
CA GLY A 24 16.72 -34.61 13.36
C GLY A 24 15.91 -34.22 14.61
N HIS A 25 14.97 -33.27 14.51
CA HIS A 25 13.80 -33.20 15.41
C HIS A 25 12.65 -32.35 14.86
N GLU A 26 11.48 -32.56 15.46
CA GLU A 26 10.14 -32.09 15.07
C GLU A 26 9.94 -30.56 15.02
N SER A 27 9.04 -30.12 14.14
CA SER A 27 7.72 -29.62 14.62
C SER A 27 6.67 -29.65 13.50
N ARG A 28 5.39 -29.76 13.91
CA ARG A 28 4.23 -29.93 13.04
C ARG A 28 3.77 -28.60 12.42
N GLU A 29 3.21 -28.67 11.23
CA GLU A 29 1.92 -27.99 10.97
C GLU A 29 1.10 -28.71 9.90
N ASN A 30 -0.23 -28.53 9.93
CA ASN A 30 -1.18 -29.28 9.10
C ASN A 30 -1.53 -28.51 7.82
N GLN A 31 -1.59 -29.21 6.67
CA GLN A 31 -2.68 -28.99 5.71
C GLN A 31 -2.89 -30.20 4.80
N SER A 32 -4.16 -30.57 4.62
CA SER A 32 -4.59 -31.71 3.79
C SER A 32 -5.08 -31.23 2.43
N SER A 33 -4.53 -31.79 1.36
CA SER A 33 -5.16 -31.80 0.03
C SER A 33 -5.15 -33.22 -0.51
N LEU A 34 -6.33 -33.76 -0.85
CA LEU A 34 -6.42 -35.06 -1.50
C LEU A 34 -6.17 -34.88 -3.00
N GLN A 35 -5.30 -35.72 -3.56
CA GLN A 35 -5.39 -36.13 -4.96
C GLN A 35 -5.65 -37.64 -4.99
N VAL A 36 -6.50 -38.05 -5.94
CA VAL A 36 -6.84 -39.46 -6.17
C VAL A 36 -5.92 -40.02 -7.23
N GLN A 37 -5.34 -41.20 -6.98
CA GLN A 37 -4.82 -42.08 -8.02
C GLN A 37 -5.25 -43.52 -7.76
N GLN A 38 -5.41 -44.26 -8.85
CA GLN A 38 -5.44 -45.73 -8.92
C GLN A 38 -4.00 -46.26 -8.62
N GLU A 39 -3.69 -47.55 -8.49
CA GLU A 39 -4.25 -48.71 -9.21
C GLU A 39 -3.85 -50.06 -8.57
N ASP A 40 -4.64 -51.11 -8.85
CA ASP A 40 -4.37 -52.56 -8.88
C ASP A 40 -3.45 -53.32 -7.89
N GLY A 41 -3.91 -54.54 -7.55
CA GLY A 41 -3.09 -55.68 -7.07
C GLY A 41 -3.44 -56.22 -5.67
N GLU A 42 -3.56 -57.53 -5.41
CA GLU A 42 -3.60 -58.67 -6.33
C GLU A 42 -4.31 -59.92 -5.74
N LYS A 43 -4.61 -60.86 -6.65
CA LYS A 43 -4.72 -62.35 -6.55
C LYS A 43 -4.10 -63.01 -5.29
N ARG A 44 -4.48 -64.22 -4.80
CA ARG A 44 -5.46 -65.28 -5.18
C ARG A 44 -5.49 -66.38 -4.10
N LYS A 45 -6.63 -67.05 -3.89
CA LYS A 45 -6.82 -68.47 -3.47
C LYS A 45 -8.30 -68.84 -3.66
N SER A 46 -8.73 -70.06 -3.99
CA SER A 46 -8.01 -71.29 -4.35
C SER A 46 -8.59 -71.91 -5.64
N LYS A 47 -8.07 -73.06 -6.10
CA LYS A 47 -8.51 -73.79 -7.30
C LYS A 47 -8.89 -75.23 -6.91
N ARG A 48 -10.05 -75.68 -7.40
CA ARG A 48 -10.56 -77.07 -7.47
C ARG A 48 -9.63 -78.18 -6.95
N ASP A 49 -10.13 -78.94 -5.98
CA ASP A 49 -10.21 -80.40 -6.10
C ASP A 49 -11.57 -80.78 -6.72
N THR A 50 -11.76 -82.04 -7.11
CA THR A 50 -12.91 -82.47 -7.94
C THR A 50 -13.21 -83.94 -7.72
N GLU A 51 -14.42 -84.29 -7.29
CA GLU A 51 -15.20 -85.47 -7.72
C GLU A 51 -16.63 -85.44 -7.11
N GLU A 52 -17.42 -86.48 -7.39
CA GLU A 52 -18.89 -86.47 -7.55
C GLU A 52 -19.83 -86.10 -6.38
N GLN A 53 -21.06 -85.70 -6.79
CA GLN A 53 -22.36 -85.74 -6.07
C GLN A 53 -22.56 -84.89 -4.80
N ILE A 54 -23.49 -83.92 -4.85
CA ILE A 54 -24.48 -83.53 -3.81
C ILE A 54 -25.44 -82.44 -4.37
N THR A 55 -26.54 -82.17 -3.66
CA THR A 55 -27.80 -81.54 -4.14
C THR A 55 -27.90 -80.00 -4.07
N ASP A 56 -28.95 -79.52 -4.76
CA ASP A 56 -29.74 -78.28 -4.54
C ASP A 56 -29.39 -77.01 -5.36
N LYS A 57 -30.46 -76.38 -5.88
CA LYS A 57 -30.53 -75.12 -6.64
C LYS A 57 -31.99 -74.64 -6.68
N GLY A 58 -32.36 -73.64 -5.87
CA GLY A 58 -33.75 -73.17 -5.80
C GLY A 58 -34.02 -71.68 -5.48
N ALA A 59 -33.09 -70.93 -4.89
CA ALA A 59 -33.35 -69.52 -4.52
C ALA A 59 -32.07 -68.68 -4.39
N SER A 60 -31.84 -67.70 -5.29
CA SER A 60 -30.80 -66.65 -5.11
C SER A 60 -30.89 -65.44 -6.07
N ASP A 61 -31.54 -65.57 -7.24
CA ASP A 61 -31.33 -64.62 -8.35
C ASP A 61 -32.22 -63.36 -8.29
N GLY A 62 -33.43 -63.48 -7.73
CA GLY A 62 -34.40 -62.38 -7.67
C GLY A 62 -34.08 -61.27 -6.68
N THR A 63 -33.37 -61.55 -5.59
CA THR A 63 -33.08 -60.56 -4.53
C THR A 63 -32.00 -59.57 -4.94
N THR A 64 -30.99 -60.02 -5.70
CA THR A 64 -29.83 -59.22 -6.09
C THR A 64 -30.19 -58.13 -7.09
N SER A 65 -30.99 -58.47 -8.11
CA SER A 65 -31.45 -57.50 -9.13
C SER A 65 -32.38 -56.43 -8.55
N ILE A 66 -33.27 -56.79 -7.61
CA ILE A 66 -34.13 -55.85 -6.91
C ILE A 66 -33.29 -54.88 -6.07
N LEU A 67 -32.32 -55.36 -5.29
CA LEU A 67 -31.43 -54.49 -4.50
C LEU A 67 -30.66 -53.49 -5.38
N GLN A 68 -30.13 -53.93 -6.52
CA GLN A 68 -29.37 -53.09 -7.44
C GLN A 68 -30.27 -52.07 -8.17
N SER A 69 -31.50 -52.47 -8.53
CA SER A 69 -32.53 -51.58 -9.06
C SER A 69 -32.98 -50.52 -8.04
N CYS A 70 -33.15 -50.91 -6.77
CA CYS A 70 -33.49 -50.00 -5.68
C CYS A 70 -32.34 -49.01 -5.39
N GLN A 71 -31.09 -49.46 -5.37
CA GLN A 71 -29.92 -48.57 -5.22
C GLN A 71 -29.86 -47.54 -6.36
N SER A 72 -30.01 -47.97 -7.62
CA SER A 72 -30.04 -47.05 -8.76
C SER A 72 -31.20 -46.04 -8.64
N SER A 73 -32.39 -46.50 -8.26
CA SER A 73 -33.58 -45.64 -8.07
C SER A 73 -33.38 -44.59 -6.97
N VAL A 74 -32.76 -44.97 -5.85
CA VAL A 74 -32.44 -44.05 -4.75
C VAL A 74 -31.39 -43.01 -5.17
N VAL A 75 -30.35 -43.43 -5.91
CA VAL A 75 -29.34 -42.49 -6.44
C VAL A 75 -29.95 -41.50 -7.44
N THR A 76 -30.79 -41.96 -8.38
CA THR A 76 -31.50 -41.08 -9.32
C THR A 76 -32.45 -40.12 -8.61
N PHE A 77 -33.16 -40.57 -7.57
CA PHE A 77 -34.02 -39.71 -6.76
C PHE A 77 -33.21 -38.63 -6.02
N LEU A 78 -32.09 -38.99 -5.39
CA LEU A 78 -31.20 -38.04 -4.70
C LEU A 78 -30.60 -37.02 -5.68
N LEU A 79 -30.13 -37.44 -6.84
CA LEU A 79 -29.63 -36.52 -7.88
C LEU A 79 -30.71 -35.55 -8.37
N THR A 80 -31.93 -36.04 -8.59
CA THR A 80 -33.07 -35.20 -9.00
C THR A 80 -33.41 -34.16 -7.93
N GLN A 81 -33.39 -34.55 -6.65
CA GLN A 81 -33.60 -33.65 -5.52
C GLN A 81 -32.46 -32.62 -5.39
N MET A 82 -31.20 -33.02 -5.62
CA MET A 82 -30.06 -32.09 -5.64
C MET A 82 -30.20 -31.05 -6.74
N SER A 83 -30.50 -31.44 -7.99
CA SER A 83 -30.75 -30.51 -9.08
C SER A 83 -31.92 -29.55 -8.80
N SER A 84 -33.01 -30.06 -8.20
CA SER A 84 -34.14 -29.22 -7.78
C SER A 84 -33.75 -28.23 -6.67
N MET A 85 -32.91 -28.62 -5.72
CA MET A 85 -32.38 -27.71 -4.70
C MET A 85 -31.44 -26.66 -5.29
N GLU A 86 -30.57 -27.01 -6.25
CA GLU A 86 -29.72 -26.03 -6.95
C GLU A 86 -30.55 -25.00 -7.74
N GLU A 87 -31.59 -25.45 -8.44
CA GLU A 87 -32.46 -24.54 -9.20
C GLU A 87 -33.26 -23.61 -8.27
N ARG A 88 -33.75 -24.12 -7.14
CA ARG A 88 -34.36 -23.32 -6.09
C ARG A 88 -33.38 -22.34 -5.45
N LEU A 89 -32.12 -22.73 -5.24
CA LEU A 89 -31.06 -21.85 -4.73
C LEU A 89 -30.81 -20.70 -5.72
N ARG A 90 -30.51 -21.02 -6.99
CA ARG A 90 -30.32 -20.04 -8.08
C ARG A 90 -31.52 -19.10 -8.25
N THR A 91 -32.73 -19.60 -8.04
CA THR A 91 -33.96 -18.79 -8.10
C THR A 91 -34.08 -17.86 -6.89
N SER A 92 -33.77 -18.35 -5.69
CA SER A 92 -33.76 -17.54 -4.46
C SER A 92 -32.65 -16.49 -4.47
N GLU A 93 -31.49 -16.79 -5.05
CA GLU A 93 -30.37 -15.86 -5.26
C GLU A 93 -30.79 -14.73 -6.21
N LYS A 94 -31.35 -15.06 -7.38
CA LYS A 94 -31.90 -14.05 -8.32
C LYS A 94 -33.01 -13.21 -7.70
N GLN A 95 -33.91 -13.82 -6.91
CA GLN A 95 -34.95 -13.07 -6.20
C GLN A 95 -34.36 -12.15 -5.13
N LEU A 96 -33.30 -12.57 -4.43
CA LEU A 96 -32.58 -11.72 -3.49
C LEU A 96 -31.87 -10.56 -4.19
N GLU A 97 -31.20 -10.79 -5.34
CA GLU A 97 -30.62 -9.72 -6.16
C GLU A 97 -31.70 -8.74 -6.68
N GLU A 98 -32.83 -9.24 -7.18
CA GLU A 98 -33.94 -8.39 -7.60
C GLU A 98 -34.55 -7.59 -6.44
N LEU A 99 -34.67 -8.17 -5.24
CA LEU A 99 -35.15 -7.47 -4.05
C LEU A 99 -34.13 -6.45 -3.54
N GLN A 100 -32.83 -6.72 -3.61
CA GLN A 100 -31.77 -5.73 -3.33
C GLN A 100 -31.71 -4.59 -4.37
N LYS A 101 -32.21 -4.84 -5.58
CA LYS A 101 -32.32 -3.87 -6.69
C LYS A 101 -33.65 -3.09 -6.70
N LYS A 102 -34.73 -3.67 -6.15
CA LYS A 102 -36.04 -3.03 -5.92
C LYS A 102 -36.09 -2.27 -4.60
N SER A 103 -35.32 -2.69 -3.59
CA SER A 103 -35.03 -1.89 -2.41
C SER A 103 -34.27 -0.62 -2.84
N ASN A 104 -34.83 0.54 -2.52
CA ASN A 104 -34.67 1.75 -3.34
C ASN A 104 -33.36 2.52 -3.09
N GLY A 105 -32.23 1.82 -3.09
CA GLY A 105 -30.88 2.37 -2.88
C GLY A 105 -30.56 2.71 -1.42
N ALA A 106 -31.50 3.39 -0.75
CA ALA A 106 -31.36 4.09 0.51
C ALA A 106 -31.14 3.19 1.74
N VAL A 107 -30.39 3.72 2.70
CA VAL A 107 -30.17 3.15 4.03
C VAL A 107 -30.13 4.32 4.99
N ALA A 108 -30.97 4.35 6.03
CA ALA A 108 -31.00 5.43 7.01
C ALA A 108 -31.60 4.96 8.33
N PHE A 109 -30.98 5.30 9.44
CA PHE A 109 -31.53 5.07 10.77
C PHE A 109 -31.40 6.32 11.66
N SER A 110 -32.28 6.39 12.64
CA SER A 110 -32.21 7.34 13.75
C SER A 110 -32.85 6.69 14.96
N ALA A 111 -32.19 6.74 16.11
CA ALA A 111 -32.70 6.18 17.35
C ALA A 111 -32.30 7.04 18.56
N ALA A 112 -33.19 7.12 19.54
CA ALA A 112 -32.89 7.65 20.87
C ALA A 112 -32.54 6.51 21.85
N LEU A 113 -31.82 6.86 22.92
CA LEU A 113 -31.23 5.88 23.83
C LEU A 113 -32.33 5.07 24.55
N LEU A 114 -33.31 5.76 25.12
CA LEU A 114 -34.31 5.17 26.02
C LEU A 114 -35.57 4.70 25.30
N GLY A 115 -35.80 3.38 25.27
CA GLY A 115 -37.01 2.78 24.68
C GLY A 115 -38.32 3.23 25.34
N SER A 116 -38.35 3.31 26.67
CA SER A 116 -39.48 3.81 27.47
C SER A 116 -39.10 4.00 28.94
N GLY A 117 -39.52 5.12 29.55
CA GLY A 117 -39.69 5.26 31.02
C GLY A 117 -38.50 5.81 31.83
N VAL A 118 -38.80 6.85 32.63
CA VAL A 118 -37.97 7.48 33.68
C VAL A 118 -36.70 8.23 33.20
N ASN A 119 -36.38 9.34 33.89
CA ASN A 119 -35.13 10.11 33.71
C ASN A 119 -33.97 9.38 34.42
N GLU A 120 -33.41 8.33 33.82
CA GLU A 120 -32.31 7.56 34.43
C GLU A 120 -30.98 7.71 33.68
N ASN A 121 -29.90 7.88 34.46
CA ASN A 121 -28.54 7.84 33.95
C ASN A 121 -28.16 6.40 33.56
N THR A 122 -27.75 6.21 32.31
CA THR A 122 -27.06 5.00 31.87
C THR A 122 -25.59 5.10 32.28
N GLY A 123 -25.15 4.20 33.16
CA GLY A 123 -23.86 4.27 33.85
C GLY A 123 -23.95 4.98 35.21
N PRO A 124 -22.84 5.13 35.95
CA PRO A 124 -21.47 4.78 35.56
C PRO A 124 -21.21 3.26 35.60
N PHE A 125 -20.50 2.77 34.58
CA PHE A 125 -19.96 1.41 34.54
C PHE A 125 -18.44 1.44 34.75
N ASN A 126 -17.87 0.42 35.38
CA ASN A 126 -16.42 0.30 35.61
C ASN A 126 -15.62 -0.12 34.36
N THR A 127 -16.29 -0.36 33.24
CA THR A 127 -15.74 -0.78 31.94
C THR A 127 -16.47 -0.06 30.82
N LYS A 128 -15.92 -0.09 29.59
CA LYS A 128 -16.59 0.45 28.41
C LYS A 128 -17.79 -0.39 28.01
N VAL A 129 -18.92 0.24 27.71
CA VAL A 129 -20.19 -0.44 27.40
C VAL A 129 -20.76 0.05 26.07
N THR A 130 -21.10 -0.87 25.17
CA THR A 130 -21.82 -0.56 23.92
C THR A 130 -23.25 -0.14 24.26
N LEU A 131 -23.63 1.06 23.83
CA LEU A 131 -24.96 1.63 24.09
C LEU A 131 -25.99 1.11 23.08
N LYS A 132 -27.18 0.81 23.60
CA LYS A 132 -28.32 0.29 22.82
C LYS A 132 -29.36 1.40 22.69
N TYR A 133 -29.47 2.01 21.52
CA TYR A 133 -30.45 3.07 21.28
C TYR A 133 -31.79 2.42 20.91
N ARG A 134 -32.61 2.18 21.94
CA ARG A 134 -33.78 1.30 21.83
C ARG A 134 -35.00 1.97 21.20
N HIS A 135 -35.11 3.30 21.25
CA HIS A 135 -36.24 4.01 20.65
C HIS A 135 -35.94 4.32 19.18
N VAL A 136 -36.29 3.41 18.30
CA VAL A 136 -36.06 3.53 16.85
C VAL A 136 -37.06 4.51 16.22
N ILE A 137 -36.58 5.69 15.84
CA ILE A 137 -37.33 6.73 15.13
C ILE A 137 -37.40 6.40 13.63
N THR A 138 -36.36 5.79 13.08
CA THR A 138 -36.27 5.38 11.66
C THR A 138 -35.26 4.24 11.49
N ASN A 139 -35.51 3.29 10.58
CA ASN A 139 -34.58 2.20 10.22
C ASN A 139 -34.80 1.73 8.76
N ILE A 140 -34.74 2.66 7.80
CA ILE A 140 -34.83 2.37 6.37
C ILE A 140 -33.69 1.44 5.96
N GLY A 141 -34.05 0.28 5.41
CA GLY A 141 -33.11 -0.78 5.04
C GLY A 141 -32.77 -1.77 6.15
N ASN A 142 -33.35 -1.62 7.36
CA ASN A 142 -33.15 -2.51 8.52
C ASN A 142 -31.67 -2.73 8.91
N ALA A 143 -30.82 -1.74 8.63
CA ALA A 143 -29.38 -1.82 8.84
C ALA A 143 -28.96 -1.53 10.30
N TYR A 144 -29.86 -1.01 11.13
CA TYR A 144 -29.66 -0.82 12.57
C TYR A 144 -30.36 -1.90 13.40
N ASN A 145 -29.71 -2.40 14.44
CA ASN A 145 -30.27 -3.36 15.39
C ASN A 145 -30.36 -2.74 16.80
N PRO A 146 -31.57 -2.45 17.33
CA PRO A 146 -31.75 -1.80 18.63
C PRO A 146 -31.45 -2.71 19.84
N ASP A 147 -31.44 -4.04 19.67
CA ASP A 147 -31.11 -4.98 20.74
C ASP A 147 -29.61 -5.20 20.93
N THR A 148 -28.80 -4.86 19.93
CA THR A 148 -27.33 -4.85 20.04
C THR A 148 -26.74 -3.45 20.14
N GLY A 149 -27.44 -2.43 19.61
CA GLY A 149 -26.92 -1.06 19.48
C GLY A 149 -26.13 -0.81 18.19
N ILE A 150 -26.08 -1.79 17.28
CA ILE A 150 -25.12 -1.84 16.18
C ILE A 150 -25.81 -1.52 14.84
N PHE A 151 -25.17 -0.66 14.04
CA PHE A 151 -25.41 -0.51 12.62
C PHE A 151 -24.46 -1.43 11.83
N THR A 152 -24.97 -2.08 10.79
CA THR A 152 -24.17 -2.88 9.84
C THR A 152 -24.43 -2.37 8.42
N ALA A 153 -23.38 -1.94 7.71
CA ALA A 153 -23.50 -1.39 6.36
C ALA A 153 -23.91 -2.50 5.36
N PRO A 154 -25.10 -2.44 4.72
CA PRO A 154 -25.54 -3.50 3.81
C PRO A 154 -24.89 -3.41 2.41
N VAL A 155 -24.28 -2.28 2.06
CA VAL A 155 -23.63 -2.05 0.75
C VAL A 155 -22.37 -1.19 0.92
N LYS A 156 -21.42 -1.31 -0.02
CA LYS A 156 -20.27 -0.40 -0.06
C LYS A 156 -20.70 1.02 -0.41
N GLY A 157 -20.28 2.02 0.37
CA GLY A 157 -20.64 3.42 0.16
C GLY A 157 -20.06 4.37 1.20
N VAL A 158 -20.31 5.66 1.02
CA VAL A 158 -20.02 6.67 2.06
C VAL A 158 -21.30 6.88 2.89
N TYR A 159 -21.17 6.68 4.19
CA TYR A 159 -22.26 6.84 5.17
C TYR A 159 -21.93 8.00 6.10
N LYS A 160 -22.92 8.83 6.41
CA LYS A 160 -22.83 9.86 7.44
C LYS A 160 -23.31 9.26 8.77
N PHE A 161 -22.61 9.54 9.86
CA PHE A 161 -23.03 9.18 11.22
C PHE A 161 -22.93 10.42 12.12
N GLU A 162 -23.94 10.62 12.97
CA GLU A 162 -24.06 11.74 13.91
C GLU A 162 -24.52 11.22 15.26
N ILE A 163 -23.98 11.81 16.32
CA ILE A 163 -24.36 11.50 17.70
C ILE A 163 -24.51 12.77 18.53
N PHE A 164 -25.55 12.79 19.34
CA PHE A 164 -25.81 13.78 20.37
C PHE A 164 -25.98 13.03 21.69
N ALA A 165 -25.30 13.48 22.74
CA ALA A 165 -25.44 12.95 24.09
C ALA A 165 -25.79 14.06 25.08
N TYR A 166 -26.59 13.70 26.07
CA TYR A 166 -27.04 14.55 27.16
C TYR A 166 -26.76 13.90 28.52
N ALA A 167 -26.54 14.70 29.56
CA ALA A 167 -26.73 14.31 30.95
C ALA A 167 -26.90 15.56 31.83
N GLU A 168 -27.33 15.36 33.08
CA GLU A 168 -27.12 16.37 34.12
C GLU A 168 -25.64 16.40 34.54
N GLY A 169 -25.13 17.60 34.81
CA GLY A 169 -23.74 17.81 35.22
C GLY A 169 -23.39 17.13 36.55
N SER A 170 -22.13 16.70 36.65
CA SER A 170 -21.58 15.98 37.79
C SER A 170 -20.08 16.26 37.92
N ASP A 171 -19.60 16.47 39.15
CA ASP A 171 -18.16 16.57 39.46
C ASP A 171 -17.38 15.25 39.22
N SER A 172 -18.08 14.11 39.13
CA SER A 172 -17.45 12.78 39.10
C SER A 172 -17.71 12.01 37.81
N TYR A 173 -18.84 12.27 37.14
CA TYR A 173 -19.27 11.51 35.97
C TYR A 173 -19.55 12.43 34.79
N PRO A 174 -18.53 12.75 33.98
CA PRO A 174 -18.77 13.46 32.73
C PRO A 174 -19.42 12.54 31.69
N VAL A 175 -19.95 13.15 30.63
CA VAL A 175 -20.41 12.46 29.43
C VAL A 175 -19.19 12.19 28.56
N THR A 176 -18.91 10.92 28.24
CA THR A 176 -17.97 10.54 27.17
C THR A 176 -18.49 9.30 26.45
N VAL A 177 -18.81 9.44 25.16
CA VAL A 177 -19.09 8.31 24.28
C VAL A 177 -18.28 8.44 22.99
N SER A 178 -17.94 7.30 22.39
CA SER A 178 -17.21 7.22 21.12
C SER A 178 -18.01 6.50 20.06
N ILE A 179 -17.87 6.94 18.81
CA ILE A 179 -18.25 6.18 17.63
C ILE A 179 -17.13 5.20 17.29
N ILE A 180 -17.47 3.92 17.31
CA ILE A 180 -16.56 2.81 17.01
C ILE A 180 -16.94 2.22 15.66
N LYS A 181 -15.96 2.06 14.74
CA LYS A 181 -16.11 1.30 13.49
C LYS A 181 -15.21 0.07 13.57
N ASN A 182 -15.76 -1.13 13.34
CA ASN A 182 -14.99 -2.39 13.30
C ASN A 182 -14.02 -2.55 14.50
N ALA A 183 -14.49 -2.26 15.72
CA ALA A 183 -13.73 -2.24 16.97
C ALA A 183 -12.60 -1.18 17.09
N GLN A 184 -12.49 -0.22 16.15
CA GLN A 184 -11.59 0.93 16.23
C GLN A 184 -12.37 2.22 16.53
N GLU A 185 -11.86 3.06 17.43
CA GLU A 185 -12.44 4.37 17.70
C GLU A 185 -12.24 5.31 16.51
N VAL A 186 -13.31 5.99 16.08
CA VAL A 186 -13.30 6.92 14.94
C VAL A 186 -13.32 8.36 15.42
N PHE A 187 -14.25 8.67 16.33
CA PHE A 187 -14.31 9.97 16.99
C PHE A 187 -15.07 9.90 18.32
N MET A 188 -14.77 10.84 19.21
CA MET A 188 -15.34 10.99 20.54
C MET A 188 -16.25 12.21 20.63
N ILE A 189 -17.22 12.15 21.54
CA ILE A 189 -17.81 13.32 22.19
C ILE A 189 -17.50 13.31 23.68
N HIS A 190 -17.21 14.48 24.23
CA HIS A 190 -17.02 14.67 25.66
C HIS A 190 -17.68 15.96 26.12
N GLY A 191 -18.34 15.89 27.29
CA GLY A 191 -18.91 17.02 28.00
C GLY A 191 -18.78 16.82 29.50
N HIS A 192 -18.23 17.82 30.19
CA HIS A 192 -18.04 17.84 31.64
C HIS A 192 -18.35 19.25 32.17
N GLN A 193 -19.34 19.32 33.05
CA GLN A 193 -19.63 20.47 33.92
C GLN A 193 -20.10 19.93 35.28
N ARG A 194 -19.83 20.66 36.36
CA ARG A 194 -20.22 20.30 37.74
C ARG A 194 -21.73 20.12 37.95
N ALA A 195 -22.55 20.90 37.25
CA ALA A 195 -24.00 20.96 37.40
C ALA A 195 -24.66 21.49 36.12
N HIS A 196 -25.99 21.41 36.05
CA HIS A 196 -26.84 21.77 34.90
C HIS A 196 -26.65 20.87 33.66
N ALA A 197 -27.52 21.07 32.68
CA ALA A 197 -27.50 20.44 31.37
C ALA A 197 -26.10 20.40 30.72
N VAL A 198 -25.56 19.19 30.53
CA VAL A 198 -24.35 18.92 29.75
C VAL A 198 -24.76 18.27 28.43
N ASN A 199 -24.37 18.87 27.31
CA ASN A 199 -24.51 18.28 25.99
C ASN A 199 -23.14 18.10 25.30
N ALA A 200 -23.06 17.13 24.39
CA ALA A 200 -21.94 16.98 23.49
C ALA A 200 -22.40 16.34 22.16
N SER A 201 -21.77 16.74 21.05
CA SER A 201 -22.16 16.35 19.70
C SER A 201 -20.95 16.28 18.75
N ASN A 202 -20.95 15.31 17.83
CA ASN A 202 -19.93 15.13 16.80
C ASN A 202 -20.51 14.27 15.67
N GLY A 203 -19.96 14.37 14.46
CA GLY A 203 -20.45 13.67 13.29
C GLY A 203 -19.45 13.64 12.15
N ALA A 204 -19.34 12.49 11.50
CA ALA A 204 -18.41 12.25 10.40
C ALA A 204 -19.10 11.53 9.23
N SER A 205 -18.49 11.60 8.04
CA SER A 205 -18.83 10.69 6.95
C SER A 205 -17.68 9.71 6.70
N LEU A 206 -18.02 8.43 6.64
CA LEU A 206 -17.09 7.30 6.64
C LEU A 206 -17.28 6.47 5.37
N LEU A 207 -16.18 6.05 4.76
CA LEU A 207 -16.23 4.99 3.76
C LEU A 207 -16.45 3.64 4.46
N MET A 208 -17.49 2.92 4.03
CA MET A 208 -17.88 1.61 4.53
C MET A 208 -17.83 0.58 3.40
N GLU A 209 -17.28 -0.61 3.67
CA GLU A 209 -17.55 -1.83 2.91
C GLU A 209 -18.87 -2.46 3.36
N ALA A 210 -19.42 -3.37 2.56
CA ALA A 210 -20.56 -4.18 3.00
C ALA A 210 -20.12 -5.12 4.13
N GLY A 211 -20.86 -5.13 5.24
CA GLY A 211 -20.52 -5.86 6.47
C GLY A 211 -19.73 -5.05 7.52
N ASP A 212 -19.23 -3.84 7.19
CA ASP A 212 -18.63 -2.96 8.20
C ASP A 212 -19.66 -2.57 9.26
N VAL A 213 -19.26 -2.56 10.53
CA VAL A 213 -20.14 -2.26 11.68
C VAL A 213 -19.77 -0.93 12.34
N VAL A 214 -20.78 -0.18 12.76
CA VAL A 214 -20.64 1.05 13.56
C VAL A 214 -21.55 1.00 14.78
N TYR A 215 -21.03 1.38 15.95
CA TYR A 215 -21.80 1.46 17.19
C TYR A 215 -21.27 2.53 18.13
N VAL A 216 -22.07 2.86 19.15
CA VAL A 216 -21.71 3.83 20.19
C VAL A 216 -21.17 3.09 21.42
N GLN A 217 -20.08 3.57 22.00
CA GLN A 217 -19.52 3.04 23.23
C GLN A 217 -19.37 4.12 24.31
N LEU A 218 -20.02 3.92 25.46
CA LEU A 218 -19.83 4.69 26.68
C LEU A 218 -18.51 4.28 27.35
N TRP A 219 -17.72 5.27 27.76
CA TRP A 219 -16.46 5.03 28.47
C TRP A 219 -16.67 4.67 29.94
N GLU A 220 -15.67 4.02 30.54
CA GLU A 220 -15.66 3.70 31.97
C GLU A 220 -15.77 4.95 32.85
N ASN A 221 -16.58 4.86 33.91
CA ASN A 221 -16.89 5.93 34.86
C ASN A 221 -17.48 7.19 34.18
N ARG A 222 -18.44 6.99 33.27
CA ARG A 222 -19.20 8.05 32.59
C ARG A 222 -20.69 7.79 32.67
N ILE A 223 -21.48 8.85 32.49
CA ILE A 223 -22.94 8.77 32.35
C ILE A 223 -23.39 9.28 30.99
N ILE A 224 -24.56 8.83 30.58
CA ILE A 224 -25.39 9.43 29.53
C ILE A 224 -26.86 9.27 29.96
N MET A 225 -27.66 10.32 29.82
CA MET A 225 -29.07 10.33 30.19
C MET A 225 -29.95 10.49 28.96
N ASP A 226 -31.14 9.92 29.02
CA ASP A 226 -32.19 10.13 28.03
C ASP A 226 -33.57 9.97 28.71
N ASN A 227 -34.61 10.44 28.04
CA ASN A 227 -35.99 10.41 28.55
C ASN A 227 -37.00 10.49 27.40
N ALA A 228 -38.27 10.75 27.73
CA ALA A 228 -39.36 10.91 26.75
C ALA A 228 -39.19 12.06 25.74
N HIS A 229 -38.17 12.91 25.89
CA HIS A 229 -37.82 13.99 24.96
C HIS A 229 -36.69 13.62 23.99
N CYS A 230 -36.13 12.41 24.07
CA CYS A 230 -35.11 11.89 23.15
C CYS A 230 -33.88 12.80 23.02
N HIS A 231 -33.29 13.19 24.16
CA HIS A 231 -32.12 14.07 24.21
C HIS A 231 -30.85 13.40 23.65
N SER A 232 -30.66 12.11 23.94
CA SER A 232 -29.47 11.36 23.49
C SER A 232 -29.81 10.51 22.27
N THR A 233 -29.26 10.86 21.11
CA THR A 233 -29.60 10.24 19.81
C THR A 233 -28.37 9.78 19.03
N PHE A 234 -28.52 8.68 18.31
CA PHE A 234 -27.55 8.13 17.37
C PHE A 234 -28.25 7.93 16.02
N SER A 235 -27.69 8.52 14.96
CA SER A 235 -28.29 8.50 13.62
C SER A 235 -27.22 8.28 12.55
N GLY A 236 -27.62 7.75 11.40
CA GLY A 236 -26.75 7.65 10.24
C GLY A 236 -27.45 7.19 8.97
N HIS A 237 -26.88 7.56 7.82
CA HIS A 237 -27.47 7.26 6.51
C HIS A 237 -26.43 7.18 5.40
N LEU A 238 -26.73 6.41 4.35
CA LEU A 238 -25.96 6.30 3.13
C LEU A 238 -26.08 7.61 2.31
N LEU A 239 -24.96 8.27 2.06
CA LEU A 239 -24.89 9.41 1.13
C LEU A 239 -24.88 8.90 -0.32
N PHE A 240 -24.01 7.94 -0.63
CA PHE A 240 -23.94 7.33 -1.96
C PHE A 240 -23.17 6.00 -1.96
N ARG A 241 -23.58 5.07 -2.84
CA ARG A 241 -22.90 3.79 -3.08
C ARG A 241 -21.58 3.97 -3.85
N ILE A 242 -20.59 3.13 -3.57
CA ILE A 242 -19.33 3.02 -4.33
C ILE A 242 -19.17 1.60 -4.86
N GLU A 243 -18.95 1.48 -6.17
CA GLU A 243 -18.76 0.21 -6.86
C GLU A 243 -17.31 -0.29 -6.72
N LYS A 244 -17.10 -1.60 -6.62
CA LYS A 244 -15.75 -2.20 -6.56
C LYS A 244 -15.12 -2.23 -7.95
N ARG A 245 -13.88 -1.73 -8.08
CA ARG A 245 -12.95 -2.10 -9.17
C ARG A 245 -12.04 -3.24 -8.69
N ILE A 246 -11.64 -4.12 -9.60
CA ILE A 246 -10.60 -5.13 -9.41
C ILE A 246 -9.38 -4.70 -10.23
N THR A 247 -8.18 -4.76 -9.66
CA THR A 247 -6.92 -4.40 -10.34
C THR A 247 -5.81 -5.38 -9.95
N PRO A 248 -5.22 -6.15 -10.89
CA PRO A 248 -4.21 -7.17 -10.57
C PRO A 248 -2.76 -6.65 -10.64
N GLY A 249 -1.96 -7.05 -9.64
CA GLY A 249 -0.53 -7.40 -9.76
C GLY A 249 0.49 -6.39 -10.30
N GLY A 250 1.35 -5.87 -9.43
CA GLY A 250 2.67 -5.32 -9.77
C GLY A 250 3.81 -6.24 -9.32
N ARG A 251 4.97 -6.21 -9.98
CA ARG A 251 6.15 -7.06 -9.69
C ARG A 251 7.43 -6.24 -9.77
N GLU A 252 8.34 -6.42 -8.80
CA GLU A 252 9.64 -5.74 -8.76
C GLU A 252 10.77 -6.56 -9.40
N GLU A 253 11.82 -5.86 -9.87
CA GLU A 253 13.10 -6.44 -10.30
C GLU A 253 14.27 -5.93 -9.44
N LYS A 254 15.37 -6.70 -9.35
CA LYS A 254 16.57 -6.35 -8.57
C LYS A 254 17.83 -6.32 -9.44
N LYS A 255 18.68 -5.31 -9.22
CA LYS A 255 19.95 -5.09 -9.95
C LYS A 255 21.11 -5.92 -9.40
N ILE A 256 21.99 -6.37 -10.30
CA ILE A 256 23.24 -7.09 -10.02
C ILE A 256 24.46 -6.14 -10.17
N LYS A 257 25.57 -6.43 -9.48
CA LYS A 257 26.87 -5.73 -9.61
C LYS A 257 27.97 -6.71 -10.06
N MET A 258 28.99 -6.21 -10.76
CA MET A 258 30.08 -6.99 -11.35
C MET A 258 31.45 -6.64 -10.72
N LYS A 259 32.45 -7.53 -10.85
CA LYS A 259 33.85 -7.37 -10.39
C LYS A 259 34.82 -7.68 -11.55
N ALA A 260 36.09 -7.28 -11.41
CA ALA A 260 37.17 -7.49 -12.39
C ALA A 260 38.42 -8.11 -11.74
N PHE A 261 39.37 -8.61 -12.56
CA PHE A 261 40.66 -9.18 -12.12
C PHE A 261 41.81 -8.88 -13.11
N VAL A 262 43.04 -9.36 -12.84
CA VAL A 262 44.31 -8.64 -13.17
C VAL A 262 45.43 -9.52 -13.80
N VAL A 263 45.97 -9.06 -14.94
CA VAL A 263 47.39 -9.06 -15.46
C VAL A 263 48.18 -10.41 -15.62
N LEU A 264 49.28 -10.34 -16.40
CA LEU A 264 50.05 -11.41 -17.06
C LEU A 264 51.55 -11.47 -16.61
N LEU A 265 52.29 -12.53 -16.97
CA LEU A 265 53.71 -12.82 -16.67
C LEU A 265 54.59 -12.98 -17.95
N VAL A 266 55.93 -13.24 -17.94
CA VAL A 266 57.11 -12.52 -17.35
C VAL A 266 58.47 -13.19 -17.78
N LEU A 267 59.57 -12.42 -17.97
CA LEU A 267 61.02 -12.83 -18.07
C LEU A 267 61.43 -13.79 -19.24
N ILE A 268 62.70 -14.18 -19.57
CA ILE A 268 64.13 -13.97 -19.14
C ILE A 268 65.06 -14.19 -20.41
N CYS A 269 66.41 -14.11 -20.61
CA CYS A 269 67.77 -13.96 -19.97
C CYS A 269 68.74 -13.35 -21.06
N CYS A 270 70.05 -12.97 -20.98
CA CYS A 270 71.24 -13.06 -20.08
C CYS A 270 72.10 -14.37 -20.10
N PRO A 271 73.45 -14.41 -19.87
CA PRO A 271 74.56 -13.41 -19.90
C PRO A 271 75.72 -13.82 -20.91
N PRO A 272 77.01 -14.18 -20.60
CA PRO A 272 78.15 -13.53 -19.88
C PRO A 272 79.58 -13.50 -20.59
N CYS A 273 80.52 -12.63 -20.13
CA CYS A 273 82.02 -12.79 -20.01
C CYS A 273 82.95 -13.04 -21.26
N MET A 274 84.32 -13.02 -21.21
CA MET A 274 85.41 -12.22 -20.53
C MET A 274 86.85 -12.61 -21.05
N THR A 275 87.85 -11.70 -20.97
CA THR A 275 89.36 -11.89 -20.88
C THR A 275 90.13 -12.58 -22.04
N GLU A 276 91.25 -12.10 -22.64
CA GLU A 276 92.57 -11.54 -22.18
C GLU A 276 93.56 -12.64 -21.63
N GLU A 277 94.90 -12.70 -21.83
CA GLU A 277 95.99 -11.76 -22.30
C GLU A 277 97.31 -12.52 -22.76
N ASP A 278 98.30 -11.84 -23.43
CA ASP A 278 99.71 -12.19 -23.89
C ASP A 278 100.03 -13.48 -24.74
N ASP A 279 100.94 -13.57 -25.76
CA ASP A 279 102.24 -12.98 -26.21
C ASP A 279 103.56 -13.62 -25.63
N LEU A 280 104.70 -13.80 -26.34
CA LEU A 280 105.07 -13.54 -27.75
C LEU A 280 106.03 -14.63 -28.36
N GLU A 281 105.85 -15.95 -28.12
CA GLU A 281 106.45 -17.01 -29.01
C GLU A 281 105.71 -17.07 -30.38
N VAL A 282 105.44 -15.90 -30.91
CA VAL A 282 104.22 -15.62 -31.68
C VAL A 282 104.58 -15.03 -33.03
N ILE A 283 105.83 -14.62 -33.31
CA ILE A 283 106.17 -13.90 -34.57
C ILE A 283 106.24 -14.83 -35.81
N THR A 284 106.75 -16.06 -35.67
CA THR A 284 106.76 -17.04 -36.78
C THR A 284 105.46 -17.82 -36.87
N ALA A 285 104.80 -18.05 -35.72
CA ALA A 285 103.39 -18.41 -35.70
C ALA A 285 102.58 -17.34 -36.46
N LEU A 286 102.73 -16.05 -36.14
CA LEU A 286 102.11 -14.87 -36.76
C LEU A 286 102.25 -14.84 -38.27
N LEU A 287 103.27 -15.41 -38.92
CA LEU A 287 103.31 -15.33 -40.39
C LEU A 287 102.45 -16.40 -41.07
N ILE A 288 102.22 -17.55 -40.43
CA ILE A 288 101.27 -18.57 -40.90
C ILE A 288 99.87 -18.26 -40.34
N GLN A 289 99.79 -17.85 -39.08
CA GLN A 289 98.62 -17.34 -38.38
C GLN A 289 98.09 -16.08 -39.07
N MET A 290 98.85 -15.01 -39.34
CA MET A 290 98.39 -13.85 -40.13
C MET A 290 97.95 -14.25 -41.54
N LYS A 291 98.49 -15.31 -42.15
CA LYS A 291 98.00 -15.75 -43.46
C LYS A 291 96.68 -16.51 -43.35
N SER A 292 96.54 -17.33 -42.32
CA SER A 292 95.31 -18.01 -41.91
C SER A 292 94.23 -16.99 -41.52
N GLU A 293 94.56 -16.05 -40.65
CA GLU A 293 93.77 -14.89 -40.21
C GLU A 293 93.51 -13.91 -41.34
N LEU A 294 94.38 -13.71 -42.33
CA LEU A 294 94.06 -12.89 -43.50
C LEU A 294 93.03 -13.59 -44.40
N GLN A 295 93.07 -14.92 -44.49
CA GLN A 295 92.03 -15.70 -45.17
C GLN A 295 90.74 -15.80 -44.34
N ASN A 296 90.84 -15.95 -43.02
CA ASN A 296 89.72 -16.02 -42.07
C ASN A 296 89.05 -14.65 -41.93
N THR A 297 89.79 -13.56 -41.77
CA THR A 297 89.25 -12.19 -41.85
C THR A 297 88.70 -11.88 -43.24
N LYS A 298 89.27 -12.37 -44.34
CA LYS A 298 88.63 -12.24 -45.66
C LYS A 298 87.32 -13.03 -45.77
N ALA A 299 87.23 -14.21 -45.15
CA ALA A 299 85.99 -14.99 -45.04
C ALA A 299 84.98 -14.31 -44.10
N GLN A 300 85.42 -13.73 -42.99
CA GLN A 300 84.60 -12.96 -42.05
C GLN A 300 84.15 -11.64 -42.66
N VAL A 301 84.96 -10.93 -43.44
CA VAL A 301 84.61 -9.71 -44.17
C VAL A 301 83.58 -10.03 -45.25
N THR A 302 83.78 -11.06 -46.07
CA THR A 302 82.75 -11.47 -47.06
C THR A 302 81.46 -11.96 -46.39
N THR A 303 81.54 -12.58 -45.22
CA THR A 303 80.38 -12.94 -44.38
C THR A 303 79.72 -11.72 -43.72
N MET A 304 80.50 -10.72 -43.29
CA MET A 304 80.03 -9.45 -42.73
C MET A 304 79.37 -8.62 -43.81
N GLU A 305 79.92 -8.54 -45.01
CA GLU A 305 79.28 -7.91 -46.16
C GLU A 305 77.95 -8.59 -46.52
N ALA A 306 77.87 -9.93 -46.45
CA ALA A 306 76.60 -10.64 -46.66
C ALA A 306 75.57 -10.25 -45.58
N LYS A 307 75.96 -10.34 -44.30
CA LYS A 307 75.12 -9.90 -43.17
C LYS A 307 74.77 -8.42 -43.22
N LEU A 308 75.64 -7.57 -43.76
CA LEU A 308 75.41 -6.13 -43.94
C LEU A 308 74.37 -5.90 -45.02
N ARG A 309 74.48 -6.55 -46.19
CA ARG A 309 73.48 -6.50 -47.26
C ARG A 309 72.11 -7.02 -46.80
N ASP A 310 72.07 -8.09 -46.00
CA ASP A 310 70.84 -8.60 -45.39
C ASP A 310 70.27 -7.61 -44.35
N SER A 311 71.13 -6.99 -43.54
CA SER A 311 70.73 -5.96 -42.58
C SER A 311 70.23 -4.68 -43.25
N GLU A 312 70.86 -4.22 -44.34
CA GLU A 312 70.42 -3.08 -45.16
C GLU A 312 69.05 -3.35 -45.77
N LYS A 313 68.83 -4.55 -46.31
CA LYS A 313 67.53 -5.01 -46.81
C LYS A 313 66.47 -5.01 -45.70
N HIS A 314 66.79 -5.57 -44.52
CA HIS A 314 65.88 -5.59 -43.38
C HIS A 314 65.56 -4.18 -42.85
N VAL A 315 66.52 -3.24 -42.90
CA VAL A 315 66.30 -1.82 -42.58
C VAL A 315 65.38 -1.14 -43.59
N GLU A 316 65.46 -1.44 -44.89
CA GLU A 316 64.49 -0.94 -45.88
C GLU A 316 63.11 -1.60 -45.78
N GLU A 317 63.02 -2.85 -45.31
CA GLU A 317 61.76 -3.50 -44.96
C GLU A 317 61.12 -2.82 -43.73
N MET A 318 61.86 -2.64 -42.64
CA MET A 318 61.41 -1.87 -41.46
C MET A 318 61.02 -0.42 -41.81
N LYS A 319 61.72 0.25 -42.74
CA LYS A 319 61.33 1.60 -43.21
C LYS A 319 60.00 1.61 -43.98
N LYS A 320 59.65 0.52 -44.68
CA LYS A 320 58.33 0.38 -45.33
C LYS A 320 57.23 0.12 -44.30
N GLU A 321 57.48 -0.77 -43.34
CA GLU A 321 56.54 -1.05 -42.24
C GLU A 321 56.27 0.18 -41.37
N ASN A 322 57.32 0.92 -40.97
CA ASN A 322 57.16 2.18 -40.22
C ASN A 322 56.37 3.24 -41.01
N LYS A 323 56.48 3.29 -42.34
CA LYS A 323 55.64 4.16 -43.19
C LYS A 323 54.18 3.69 -43.21
N ALA A 324 53.93 2.38 -43.31
CA ALA A 324 52.58 1.82 -43.29
C ALA A 324 51.89 2.07 -41.93
N LEU A 325 52.56 1.75 -40.82
CA LEU A 325 52.08 2.02 -39.46
C LEU A 325 51.85 3.52 -39.23
N SER A 326 52.69 4.41 -39.78
CA SER A 326 52.49 5.86 -39.72
C SER A 326 51.27 6.36 -40.52
N MET A 327 50.81 5.61 -41.54
CA MET A 327 49.56 5.88 -42.25
C MET A 327 48.35 5.33 -41.47
N GLU A 328 48.44 4.10 -40.97
CA GLU A 328 47.38 3.47 -40.17
C GLU A 328 47.08 4.24 -38.88
N LEU A 329 48.11 4.72 -38.18
CA LEU A 329 47.95 5.57 -36.99
C LEU A 329 47.19 6.88 -37.29
N LYS A 330 47.34 7.43 -38.50
CA LYS A 330 46.61 8.65 -38.93
C LYS A 330 45.15 8.34 -39.23
N ASP A 331 44.86 7.25 -39.95
CA ASP A 331 43.47 6.82 -40.17
C ASP A 331 42.77 6.51 -38.85
N LEU A 332 43.41 5.74 -37.96
CA LEU A 332 42.90 5.43 -36.64
C LEU A 332 42.60 6.72 -35.83
N LYS A 333 43.44 7.75 -35.94
CA LYS A 333 43.19 9.03 -35.26
C LYS A 333 42.00 9.80 -35.85
N VAL A 334 41.82 9.79 -37.17
CA VAL A 334 40.64 10.37 -37.85
C VAL A 334 39.36 9.61 -37.48
N ARG A 335 39.42 8.27 -37.42
CA ARG A 335 38.32 7.42 -36.94
C ARG A 335 37.97 7.73 -35.49
N SER A 336 38.97 7.89 -34.61
CA SER A 336 38.78 8.30 -33.21
C SER A 336 37.98 9.61 -33.12
N SER A 337 38.44 10.69 -33.78
CA SER A 337 37.74 11.98 -33.73
C SER A 337 36.35 11.94 -34.35
N THR A 338 36.12 11.07 -35.34
CA THR A 338 34.78 10.83 -35.90
C THR A 338 33.86 10.13 -34.89
N THR A 339 34.35 9.10 -34.19
CA THR A 339 33.59 8.44 -33.12
C THR A 339 33.33 9.34 -31.92
N GLU A 340 34.29 10.20 -31.55
CA GLU A 340 34.14 11.21 -30.50
C GLU A 340 33.01 12.20 -30.84
N ALA A 341 32.93 12.66 -32.10
CA ALA A 341 31.85 13.53 -32.57
C ALA A 341 30.48 12.85 -32.55
N ASN A 342 30.36 11.61 -33.06
CA ASN A 342 29.11 10.85 -33.09
C ASN A 342 28.60 10.52 -31.66
N VAL A 343 29.52 10.28 -30.71
CA VAL A 343 29.19 10.11 -29.29
C VAL A 343 28.65 11.41 -28.67
N GLU A 344 29.16 12.58 -29.07
CA GLU A 344 28.63 13.87 -28.60
C GLU A 344 27.30 14.25 -29.28
N GLU A 345 27.01 13.73 -30.47
CA GLU A 345 25.69 13.87 -31.10
C GLU A 345 24.63 12.99 -30.44
N THR A 346 24.91 11.71 -30.20
CA THR A 346 23.98 10.78 -29.52
C THR A 346 23.58 11.26 -28.12
N LYS A 347 24.52 11.80 -27.32
CA LYS A 347 24.20 12.46 -26.02
C LYS A 347 23.17 13.60 -26.14
N LYS A 348 23.16 14.35 -27.24
CA LYS A 348 22.18 15.43 -27.46
C LYS A 348 20.79 14.86 -27.74
N VAL A 349 20.72 13.77 -28.52
CA VAL A 349 19.48 13.03 -28.80
C VAL A 349 18.92 12.43 -27.51
N ASP A 350 19.75 11.75 -26.70
CA ASP A 350 19.35 11.21 -25.39
C ASP A 350 18.78 12.29 -24.46
N LYS A 351 19.39 13.49 -24.45
CA LYS A 351 18.94 14.62 -23.63
C LYS A 351 17.58 15.19 -24.10
N VAL A 352 17.29 15.13 -25.41
CA VAL A 352 15.97 15.51 -25.95
C VAL A 352 14.93 14.45 -25.60
N LEU A 353 15.22 13.17 -25.87
CA LEU A 353 14.35 12.04 -25.54
C LEU A 353 14.00 12.00 -24.05
N ALA A 354 14.97 12.20 -23.16
CA ALA A 354 14.74 12.25 -21.71
C ALA A 354 13.79 13.38 -21.29
N LYS A 355 13.80 14.52 -22.00
CA LYS A 355 12.85 15.61 -21.78
C LYS A 355 11.46 15.25 -22.29
N GLU A 356 11.35 14.80 -23.54
CA GLU A 356 10.06 14.43 -24.15
C GLU A 356 9.35 13.31 -23.40
N LEU A 357 10.10 12.33 -22.86
CA LEU A 357 9.56 11.24 -22.06
C LEU A 357 9.06 11.73 -20.68
N GLY A 358 9.66 12.80 -20.14
CA GLY A 358 9.15 13.54 -18.99
C GLY A 358 7.86 14.30 -19.29
N ASP A 359 7.85 15.11 -20.36
CA ASP A 359 6.69 15.88 -20.82
C ASP A 359 5.51 14.95 -21.18
N LEU A 360 5.77 13.80 -21.80
CA LEU A 360 4.80 12.75 -22.11
C LEU A 360 4.25 12.08 -20.85
N LYS A 361 5.08 11.82 -19.84
CA LYS A 361 4.64 11.27 -18.55
C LYS A 361 3.69 12.23 -17.83
N VAL A 362 4.02 13.53 -17.79
CA VAL A 362 3.14 14.57 -17.22
C VAL A 362 1.82 14.64 -17.99
N ARG A 363 1.85 14.62 -19.32
CA ARG A 363 0.64 14.55 -20.15
C ARG A 363 -0.20 13.31 -19.85
N THR A 364 0.43 12.14 -19.72
CA THR A 364 -0.26 10.87 -19.45
C THR A 364 -1.00 10.93 -18.12
N SER A 365 -0.33 11.31 -17.02
CA SER A 365 -1.00 11.45 -15.72
C SER A 365 -2.07 12.55 -15.69
N THR A 366 -1.91 13.61 -16.50
CA THR A 366 -2.98 14.60 -16.70
C THR A 366 -4.18 14.00 -17.44
N THR A 367 -3.97 13.21 -18.49
CA THR A 367 -5.06 12.52 -19.18
C THR A 367 -5.71 11.43 -18.34
N GLU A 368 -4.97 10.73 -17.48
CA GLU A 368 -5.53 9.76 -16.52
C GLU A 368 -6.43 10.44 -15.50
N ALA A 369 -5.98 11.55 -14.90
CA ALA A 369 -6.80 12.37 -14.00
C ALA A 369 -8.05 12.93 -14.70
N ASN A 370 -7.92 13.42 -15.94
CA ASN A 370 -9.05 13.92 -16.74
C ASN A 370 -10.03 12.78 -17.10
N ILE A 371 -9.54 11.58 -17.43
CA ILE A 371 -10.37 10.40 -17.71
C ILE A 371 -11.09 9.92 -16.44
N GLU A 372 -10.47 10.03 -15.27
CA GLU A 372 -11.13 9.76 -14.00
C GLU A 372 -12.22 10.79 -13.69
N GLN A 373 -11.93 12.10 -13.84
CA GLN A 373 -12.94 13.16 -13.72
C GLN A 373 -14.12 12.94 -14.68
N LEU A 374 -13.86 12.66 -15.96
CA LEU A 374 -14.90 12.37 -16.97
C LEU A 374 -15.73 11.12 -16.63
N LYS A 375 -15.11 10.07 -16.05
CA LYS A 375 -15.82 8.87 -15.60
C LYS A 375 -16.73 9.15 -14.41
N ILE A 376 -16.29 9.95 -13.45
CA ILE A 376 -17.12 10.35 -12.29
C ILE A 376 -18.22 11.32 -12.74
N GLN A 377 -17.93 12.25 -13.66
CA GLN A 377 -18.91 13.16 -14.27
C GLN A 377 -20.05 12.40 -14.97
N LYS A 378 -19.74 11.28 -15.65
CA LYS A 378 -20.72 10.41 -16.32
C LYS A 378 -21.59 9.57 -15.34
N GLN A 379 -21.23 9.51 -14.06
CA GLN A 379 -21.94 8.72 -13.04
C GLN A 379 -22.60 9.58 -11.94
N GLY A 380 -22.61 10.91 -12.12
CA GLY A 380 -22.97 11.88 -11.10
C GLY A 380 -21.79 12.14 -10.14
N MET A 381 -21.40 13.40 -10.01
CA MET A 381 -20.23 13.78 -9.19
C MET A 381 -20.50 13.59 -7.69
N LYS A 382 -20.07 12.44 -7.15
CA LYS A 382 -20.13 12.11 -5.73
C LYS A 382 -19.03 12.86 -4.98
N VAL A 383 -19.42 13.81 -4.13
CA VAL A 383 -18.49 14.65 -3.35
C VAL A 383 -18.84 14.55 -1.87
N SER A 384 -17.89 14.06 -1.06
CA SER A 384 -17.99 14.09 0.40
C SER A 384 -16.61 14.03 1.03
N PHE A 385 -16.34 14.92 1.99
CA PHE A 385 -15.20 14.84 2.87
C PHE A 385 -15.64 14.88 4.34
N SER A 386 -14.79 14.33 5.19
CA SER A 386 -14.89 14.44 6.65
C SER A 386 -13.51 14.28 7.23
N ALA A 387 -13.13 15.19 8.13
CA ALA A 387 -11.84 15.16 8.78
C ALA A 387 -11.90 15.67 10.22
N ALA A 388 -11.09 15.07 11.09
CA ALA A 388 -10.77 15.63 12.40
C ALA A 388 -9.51 16.50 12.34
N LEU A 389 -9.34 17.37 13.33
CA LEU A 389 -8.37 18.45 13.29
C LEU A 389 -6.92 17.90 13.27
N MET A 390 -6.61 16.88 14.08
CA MET A 390 -5.25 16.37 14.28
C MET A 390 -5.04 14.93 13.78
N GLY A 391 -4.13 14.74 12.81
CA GLY A 391 -3.78 13.43 12.24
C GLY A 391 -3.27 12.41 13.26
N SER A 392 -2.28 12.81 14.07
CA SER A 392 -1.63 12.00 15.11
C SER A 392 -0.75 12.90 15.99
N GLY A 393 -0.82 12.79 17.31
CA GLY A 393 0.07 13.55 18.21
C GLY A 393 -0.41 13.63 19.66
N ASN A 394 0.43 14.20 20.51
CA ASN A 394 0.08 14.48 21.91
C ASN A 394 -1.04 15.53 22.01
N ILE A 395 -1.69 15.55 23.17
CA ILE A 395 -2.69 16.52 23.64
C ILE A 395 -2.22 17.96 23.33
N ASN A 396 -2.79 18.60 22.30
CA ASN A 396 -2.37 19.93 21.86
C ASN A 396 -3.55 20.85 21.56
N TYR A 397 -3.47 22.06 22.12
CA TYR A 397 -4.38 23.15 21.88
C TYR A 397 -3.92 23.95 20.66
N ILE A 398 -4.86 24.46 19.87
CA ILE A 398 -4.57 25.49 18.85
C ILE A 398 -5.11 26.83 19.35
N GLY A 399 -4.24 27.84 19.35
CA GLY A 399 -4.48 29.13 19.97
C GLY A 399 -4.18 29.15 21.49
N PRO A 400 -4.33 30.30 22.16
CA PRO A 400 -4.82 31.58 21.62
C PRO A 400 -3.82 32.24 20.67
N SER A 401 -4.33 32.79 19.57
CA SER A 401 -3.56 33.56 18.58
C SER A 401 -4.09 35.00 18.50
N SER A 402 -3.18 35.98 18.40
CA SER A 402 -3.54 37.38 18.16
C SER A 402 -4.11 37.64 16.75
N THR A 403 -3.92 36.70 15.82
CA THR A 403 -4.46 36.72 14.46
C THR A 403 -5.45 35.56 14.23
N LYS A 404 -6.44 35.76 13.36
CA LYS A 404 -7.37 34.70 12.95
C LYS A 404 -6.61 33.60 12.20
N MET A 405 -6.85 32.34 12.52
CA MET A 405 -6.12 31.19 11.96
C MET A 405 -7.05 30.26 11.18
N THR A 406 -6.75 30.00 9.92
CA THR A 406 -7.43 28.95 9.15
C THR A 406 -7.03 27.57 9.70
N LEU A 407 -8.03 26.74 10.02
CA LEU A 407 -7.81 25.43 10.62
C LEU A 407 -7.70 24.35 9.54
N ALA A 408 -6.56 23.67 9.50
CA ALA A 408 -6.30 22.53 8.61
C ALA A 408 -6.63 21.22 9.31
N PHE A 409 -7.77 20.61 9.00
CA PHE A 409 -8.18 19.32 9.54
C PHE A 409 -7.43 18.21 8.81
N ARG A 410 -6.50 17.57 9.50
CA ARG A 410 -5.48 16.68 8.90
C ARG A 410 -5.80 15.20 9.02
N HIS A 411 -6.69 14.78 9.90
CA HIS A 411 -7.11 13.38 10.02
C HIS A 411 -8.31 13.13 9.10
N VAL A 412 -8.06 12.70 7.87
CA VAL A 412 -9.13 12.55 6.85
C VAL A 412 -9.80 11.18 6.95
N PHE A 413 -11.06 11.15 7.39
CA PHE A 413 -11.89 9.93 7.39
C PHE A 413 -12.41 9.58 5.99
N THR A 414 -12.74 10.59 5.17
CA THR A 414 -13.09 10.43 3.76
C THR A 414 -12.81 11.73 2.99
N ASN A 415 -12.55 11.61 1.68
CA ASN A 415 -12.40 12.72 0.74
C ASN A 415 -12.82 12.28 -0.67
N THR A 416 -14.00 11.68 -0.78
CA THR A 416 -14.53 11.24 -2.07
C THR A 416 -14.76 12.44 -2.98
N GLY A 417 -14.20 12.40 -4.18
CA GLY A 417 -14.14 13.53 -5.12
C GLY A 417 -12.91 14.44 -4.93
N ASN A 418 -12.04 14.18 -3.95
CA ASN A 418 -10.77 14.90 -3.69
C ASN A 418 -10.92 16.43 -3.58
N ALA A 419 -12.10 16.91 -3.16
CA ALA A 419 -12.45 18.32 -3.13
C ALA A 419 -11.91 19.07 -1.90
N TYR A 420 -11.46 18.35 -0.87
CA TYR A 420 -10.88 18.91 0.35
C TYR A 420 -9.35 18.74 0.38
N ASN A 421 -8.63 19.78 0.79
CA ASN A 421 -7.16 19.77 0.94
C ASN A 421 -6.78 19.78 2.44
N PRO A 422 -6.32 18.65 3.01
CA PRO A 422 -5.97 18.56 4.44
C PRO A 422 -4.72 19.35 4.83
N SER A 423 -3.85 19.72 3.87
CA SER A 423 -2.68 20.55 4.16
C SER A 423 -3.06 22.01 4.42
N THR A 424 -4.15 22.50 3.81
CA THR A 424 -4.60 23.90 3.91
C THR A 424 -5.89 24.12 4.70
N GLY A 425 -6.71 23.08 4.90
CA GLY A 425 -8.03 23.21 5.54
C GLY A 425 -9.16 23.64 4.61
N ILE A 426 -8.91 23.67 3.31
CA ILE A 426 -9.82 24.28 2.32
C ILE A 426 -10.51 23.21 1.49
N PHE A 427 -11.85 23.21 1.52
CA PHE A 427 -12.69 22.60 0.51
C PHE A 427 -12.83 23.56 -0.69
N ARG A 428 -12.77 23.03 -1.91
CA ARG A 428 -13.11 23.75 -3.14
C ARG A 428 -14.17 22.97 -3.92
N ALA A 429 -15.29 23.61 -4.23
CA ALA A 429 -16.41 22.99 -4.95
C ALA A 429 -15.99 22.52 -6.36
N PRO A 430 -16.01 21.21 -6.68
CA PRO A 430 -15.64 20.71 -8.00
C PRO A 430 -16.79 20.79 -9.01
N VAL A 431 -18.03 20.88 -8.53
CA VAL A 431 -19.24 21.09 -9.34
C VAL A 431 -20.14 22.12 -8.68
N ARG A 432 -20.97 22.77 -9.50
CA ARG A 432 -22.07 23.61 -9.03
C ARG A 432 -23.14 22.75 -8.35
N GLY A 433 -23.63 23.21 -7.20
CA GLY A 433 -24.66 22.47 -6.45
C GLY A 433 -24.85 22.94 -5.03
N VAL A 434 -25.80 22.31 -4.32
CA VAL A 434 -26.05 22.56 -2.91
C VAL A 434 -25.26 21.56 -2.05
N TYR A 435 -24.45 22.08 -1.14
CA TYR A 435 -23.58 21.32 -0.25
C TYR A 435 -23.96 21.53 1.20
N LEU A 436 -24.09 20.46 1.99
CA LEU A 436 -24.25 20.53 3.44
C LEU A 436 -22.89 20.47 4.12
N PHE A 437 -22.56 21.50 4.89
CA PHE A 437 -21.38 21.56 5.77
C PHE A 437 -21.78 21.46 7.23
N LEU A 438 -20.99 20.75 8.01
CA LEU A 438 -21.17 20.54 9.45
C LEU A 438 -19.82 20.71 10.16
N LEU A 439 -19.85 21.46 11.25
CA LEU A 439 -18.70 21.81 12.06
C LEU A 439 -19.00 21.47 13.51
N TYR A 440 -18.18 20.59 14.10
CA TYR A 440 -18.22 20.24 15.52
C TYR A 440 -16.88 20.64 16.14
N VAL A 441 -16.91 21.50 17.15
CA VAL A 441 -15.72 22.04 17.79
C VAL A 441 -15.76 21.85 19.30
N TYR A 442 -14.61 21.53 19.87
CA TYR A 442 -14.46 21.22 21.29
C TYR A 442 -13.26 21.94 21.89
N ALA A 443 -13.38 22.35 23.17
CA ALA A 443 -12.28 22.83 23.99
C ALA A 443 -12.61 22.73 25.49
N PRO A 444 -11.63 22.44 26.38
CA PRO A 444 -11.75 22.81 27.79
C PRO A 444 -11.53 24.34 27.90
N ALA A 445 -12.63 25.07 28.07
CA ALA A 445 -12.70 26.53 27.99
C ALA A 445 -12.97 27.20 29.34
N ASN A 446 -12.64 28.48 29.43
CA ASN A 446 -12.84 29.33 30.60
C ASN A 446 -13.13 30.78 30.16
N VAL A 447 -13.42 31.66 31.12
CA VAL A 447 -13.74 33.09 30.88
C VAL A 447 -12.70 33.88 30.09
N HIS A 448 -11.42 33.48 30.15
CA HIS A 448 -10.33 34.15 29.44
C HIS A 448 -10.00 33.47 28.10
N GLN A 449 -10.48 32.24 27.89
CA GLN A 449 -10.21 31.41 26.71
C GLN A 449 -11.49 30.71 26.20
N PRO A 450 -12.46 31.48 25.65
CA PRO A 450 -13.59 30.90 24.93
C PRO A 450 -13.17 30.18 23.64
N LEU A 451 -14.07 29.35 23.14
CA LEU A 451 -14.02 28.70 21.83
C LEU A 451 -14.88 29.49 20.84
N THR A 452 -14.32 29.96 19.73
CA THR A 452 -15.11 30.51 18.61
C THR A 452 -14.45 30.15 17.28
N ALA A 453 -15.13 29.32 16.49
CA ALA A 453 -14.72 28.93 15.14
C ALA A 453 -15.80 29.36 14.14
N ALA A 454 -15.39 29.96 13.03
CA ALA A 454 -16.26 30.41 11.96
C ALA A 454 -16.11 29.55 10.72
N LEU A 455 -17.24 29.22 10.07
CA LEU A 455 -17.23 28.68 8.71
C LEU A 455 -17.20 29.83 7.73
N MET A 456 -16.24 29.79 6.80
CA MET A 456 -15.97 30.84 5.83
C MET A 456 -16.30 30.34 4.42
N LYS A 457 -17.01 31.15 3.61
CA LYS A 457 -17.15 30.97 2.15
C LYS A 457 -16.45 32.13 1.46
N ASN A 458 -15.46 31.86 0.61
CA ASN A 458 -14.73 32.87 -0.18
C ASN A 458 -14.24 34.09 0.65
N GLY A 459 -13.76 33.86 1.87
CA GLY A 459 -13.30 34.91 2.79
C GLY A 459 -14.38 35.61 3.60
N GLN A 460 -15.67 35.41 3.30
CA GLN A 460 -16.80 35.90 4.09
C GLN A 460 -17.24 34.86 5.13
N GLN A 461 -17.66 35.32 6.31
CA GLN A 461 -18.17 34.44 7.36
C GLN A 461 -19.63 34.05 7.08
N VAL A 462 -19.92 32.76 7.14
CA VAL A 462 -21.27 32.19 6.92
C VAL A 462 -21.95 31.87 8.25
N LEU A 463 -21.27 31.14 9.12
CA LEU A 463 -21.79 30.77 10.45
C LEU A 463 -20.66 30.73 11.49
N VAL A 464 -21.04 30.60 12.75
CA VAL A 464 -20.14 30.49 13.89
C VAL A 464 -20.58 29.34 14.79
N ALA A 465 -19.63 28.57 15.29
CA ALA A 465 -19.78 27.71 16.46
C ALA A 465 -19.02 28.36 17.62
N HIS A 466 -19.71 28.59 18.74
CA HIS A 466 -19.16 29.30 19.90
C HIS A 466 -19.51 28.57 21.20
N GLY A 467 -18.50 28.40 22.07
CA GLY A 467 -18.67 27.97 23.46
C GLY A 467 -17.91 28.89 24.41
N HIS A 468 -18.51 29.17 25.57
CA HIS A 468 -17.93 29.93 26.67
C HIS A 468 -18.53 29.43 28.00
N LEU A 469 -17.72 29.31 29.04
CA LEU A 469 -18.16 28.95 30.39
C LEU A 469 -17.52 29.88 31.43
N SER A 470 -18.28 30.14 32.50
CA SER A 470 -17.87 30.99 33.63
C SER A 470 -16.80 30.36 34.52
N VAL A 471 -16.60 29.04 34.42
CA VAL A 471 -15.63 28.23 35.18
C VAL A 471 -14.95 27.27 34.21
N THR A 472 -13.68 26.92 34.46
CA THR A 472 -12.89 26.02 33.61
C THR A 472 -13.50 24.62 33.55
N PHE A 473 -14.17 24.33 32.44
CA PHE A 473 -14.89 23.09 32.13
C PHE A 473 -14.86 22.89 30.61
N THR A 474 -15.60 21.93 30.06
CA THR A 474 -15.53 21.62 28.61
C THR A 474 -16.72 22.17 27.84
N VAL A 475 -16.46 22.85 26.74
CA VAL A 475 -17.47 23.23 25.76
C VAL A 475 -17.38 22.34 24.52
N ASN A 476 -18.52 21.83 24.10
CA ASN A 476 -18.77 21.34 22.75
C ASN A 476 -19.72 22.36 22.09
N ALA A 477 -19.42 22.76 20.86
CA ALA A 477 -20.29 23.64 20.08
C ALA A 477 -20.33 23.15 18.64
N SER A 478 -21.52 23.12 18.04
CA SER A 478 -21.74 22.58 16.70
C SER A 478 -22.66 23.48 15.89
N ASN A 479 -22.43 23.56 14.58
CA ASN A 479 -23.30 24.30 13.67
C ASN A 479 -23.19 23.73 12.23
N GLY A 480 -24.18 23.98 11.39
CA GLY A 480 -24.23 23.47 10.03
C GLY A 480 -25.11 24.30 9.09
N VAL A 481 -24.85 24.19 7.78
CA VAL A 481 -25.53 24.98 6.74
C VAL A 481 -25.51 24.28 5.40
N SER A 482 -26.62 24.40 4.65
CA SER A 482 -26.66 24.06 3.23
C SER A 482 -26.35 25.29 2.39
N LEU A 483 -25.34 25.22 1.52
CA LEU A 483 -24.87 26.32 0.67
C LEU A 483 -24.94 25.94 -0.80
N LEU A 484 -25.55 26.79 -1.61
CA LEU A 484 -25.30 26.81 -3.05
C LEU A 484 -23.85 27.29 -3.28
N LEU A 485 -23.05 26.44 -3.92
CA LEU A 485 -21.68 26.74 -4.32
C LEU A 485 -21.58 26.68 -5.85
N GLU A 486 -20.86 27.66 -6.40
CA GLU A 486 -20.43 27.67 -7.80
C GLU A 486 -19.08 26.93 -7.96
N VAL A 487 -18.74 26.53 -9.18
CA VAL A 487 -17.48 25.79 -9.44
C VAL A 487 -16.28 26.64 -9.03
N GLY A 488 -15.45 26.09 -8.15
CA GLY A 488 -14.30 26.78 -7.61
C GLY A 488 -14.54 27.60 -6.34
N ASP A 489 -15.79 27.72 -5.84
CA ASP A 489 -16.06 28.30 -4.53
C ASP A 489 -15.26 27.57 -3.43
N THR A 490 -14.77 28.33 -2.45
CA THR A 490 -13.94 27.82 -1.35
C THR A 490 -14.66 27.90 -0.03
N VAL A 491 -14.61 26.82 0.75
CA VAL A 491 -15.17 26.73 2.11
C VAL A 491 -14.12 26.19 3.08
N TYR A 492 -13.95 26.84 4.22
CA TYR A 492 -12.95 26.47 5.23
C TYR A 492 -13.37 26.97 6.62
N VAL A 493 -12.69 26.48 7.67
CA VAL A 493 -12.93 26.91 9.05
C VAL A 493 -11.83 27.86 9.52
N GLN A 494 -12.20 28.91 10.26
CA GLN A 494 -11.26 29.88 10.82
C GLN A 494 -11.50 30.09 12.32
N LEU A 495 -10.46 29.84 13.12
CA LEU A 495 -10.42 30.18 14.54
C LEU A 495 -10.30 31.70 14.70
N TRP A 496 -11.13 32.28 15.56
CA TRP A 496 -11.07 33.72 15.85
C TRP A 496 -9.85 34.11 16.71
N VAL A 497 -9.54 35.41 16.73
CA VAL A 497 -8.49 35.97 17.60
C VAL A 497 -8.79 35.68 19.08
N ASN A 498 -7.74 35.36 19.85
CA ASN A 498 -7.80 35.06 21.27
C ASN A 498 -8.88 34.00 21.60
N ARG A 499 -8.90 32.91 20.83
CA ARG A 499 -9.71 31.70 21.08
C ARG A 499 -8.82 30.48 21.12
N ILE A 500 -9.27 29.47 21.84
CA ILE A 500 -8.68 28.13 21.83
C ILE A 500 -9.59 27.16 21.08
N ILE A 501 -9.00 26.08 20.56
CA ILE A 501 -9.69 24.88 20.11
C ILE A 501 -8.81 23.67 20.41
N PHE A 502 -9.43 22.53 20.72
CA PHE A 502 -8.73 21.32 21.15
C PHE A 502 -9.00 20.16 20.19
N ASP A 503 -7.98 19.35 19.96
CA ASP A 503 -8.13 18.00 19.44
C ASP A 503 -7.02 17.08 19.95
N ASN A 504 -7.22 15.78 19.83
CA ASN A 504 -6.22 14.75 20.11
C ASN A 504 -6.55 13.49 19.28
N VAL A 505 -5.93 12.35 19.58
CA VAL A 505 -6.18 11.08 18.88
C VAL A 505 -7.63 10.58 18.92
N ASN A 506 -8.47 11.09 19.83
CA ASN A 506 -9.89 10.75 19.94
C ASN A 506 -10.80 11.61 19.02
N CYS A 507 -10.23 12.55 18.23
CA CYS A 507 -10.94 13.29 17.18
C CYS A 507 -12.20 14.06 17.65
N HIS A 508 -12.05 14.86 18.71
CA HIS A 508 -13.11 15.67 19.33
C HIS A 508 -13.65 16.79 18.42
N THR A 509 -12.81 17.31 17.53
CA THR A 509 -13.11 18.48 16.68
C THR A 509 -13.08 18.05 15.21
N THR A 510 -14.23 18.14 14.52
CA THR A 510 -14.40 17.65 13.14
C THR A 510 -15.04 18.68 12.22
N PHE A 511 -14.69 18.58 10.94
CA PHE A 511 -15.28 19.35 9.85
C PHE A 511 -15.63 18.41 8.70
N SER A 512 -16.90 18.45 8.29
CA SER A 512 -17.47 17.54 7.29
C SER A 512 -18.26 18.34 6.25
N GLY A 513 -18.26 17.88 5.00
CA GLY A 513 -19.06 18.48 3.94
C GLY A 513 -19.36 17.51 2.80
N HIS A 514 -20.54 17.61 2.20
CA HIS A 514 -20.94 16.77 1.08
C HIS A 514 -21.93 17.47 0.15
N LEU A 515 -21.93 17.08 -1.13
CA LEU A 515 -22.93 17.50 -2.11
C LEU A 515 -24.27 16.81 -1.79
N LEU A 516 -25.34 17.59 -1.72
CA LEU A 516 -26.72 17.07 -1.68
C LEU A 516 -27.22 16.80 -3.09
N PHE A 517 -27.10 17.79 -3.98
CA PHE A 517 -27.48 17.70 -5.39
C PHE A 517 -26.80 18.79 -6.23
N THR A 518 -26.52 18.48 -7.50
CA THR A 518 -26.09 19.46 -8.52
C THR A 518 -27.24 20.37 -8.93
N VAL A 519 -26.94 21.60 -9.35
CA VAL A 519 -27.92 22.62 -9.81
C VAL A 519 -27.43 23.29 -11.09
#